data_AF-A0A3B0ZF81-F1
#
_entry.id   AF-A0A3B0ZF81-F1
#
_cell.length_a   1.000
_cell.length_b   1.000
_cell.length_c   1.000
_cell.angle_alpha   90.00
_cell.angle_beta   90.00
_cell.angle_gamma   90.00
#
_symmetry.space_group_name_H-M   'P 1'
#
loop_
_entity.id
_entity.type
_entity.pdbx_description
1 polymer ?
#
loop_
_entity_poly.entity_id
_entity_poly.type
_entity_poly.pdbx_seq_one_letter_code
_entity_poly.pdbx_strand_id
1 'polypeptide(L)'
;MFGNNDEHLKDEGIYDRDEILERFIPVSVEDLVKDLGDSDFLDEEQTSLFNKISEMFVALYHAQLHKNLLKLKRNYQPYSPDRDTVVVSRASDCKKSEQVATFKRDIQVILDRANFESLSIDEINESLNKVSPYGVAVTVDLDEFEELAIHYRGIGYRILVNRRWETLWIKKRYSEVPIYRRLFVLLKPKHDDSDNSSGEMNTNCIYLKLFKNIPQHDLEMLFPNTQVKMRLFDKIKLSLTGGGGTVTGIAGLVAKISGAVASLLGVVIALVGFAAIIWRQIANVFNHRTKYMAELTKNLYFYNLNNNVGAISQLVDMAEGEEFKEAILAYYFLTAMPDTVFDQDLLDKKIEDYIEEKYGVTIDFEITDGLRKLDDCTMLQRDSSGRLTTVDFKEALRVLNEMWDNMYD
;
A
#
# COMPACT_ATOMS: atom_id res chain seq x y z
N MET A 1 35.06 -15.16 17.01
CA MET A 1 34.21 -15.51 15.86
C MET A 1 32.77 -15.44 16.34
N PHE A 2 32.04 -14.36 16.03
CA PHE A 2 30.59 -14.31 16.21
C PHE A 2 30.08 -13.51 15.02
N GLY A 3 29.45 -14.23 14.10
CA GLY A 3 29.04 -13.73 12.79
C GLY A 3 27.90 -12.73 12.88
N ASN A 4 27.79 -11.92 11.84
CA ASN A 4 26.62 -11.14 11.50
C ASN A 4 25.35 -12.02 11.65
N ASN A 5 24.42 -11.59 12.50
CA ASN A 5 23.05 -12.10 12.53
C ASN A 5 22.22 -11.55 11.35
N ASP A 6 22.81 -11.50 10.16
CA ASP A 6 22.08 -11.19 8.96
C ASP A 6 21.58 -12.51 8.37
N GLU A 7 20.51 -13.00 8.99
CA GLU A 7 19.72 -14.08 8.45
C GLU A 7 19.11 -13.63 7.13
N HIS A 8 19.60 -14.18 6.01
CA HIS A 8 19.05 -13.92 4.68
C HIS A 8 17.59 -14.40 4.62
N LEU A 9 16.66 -13.48 4.82
CA LEU A 9 15.24 -13.67 4.53
C LEU A 9 15.13 -13.88 3.02
N LYS A 10 14.83 -15.12 2.62
CA LYS A 10 14.48 -15.42 1.22
C LYS A 10 12.97 -15.34 1.07
N ASP A 11 12.55 -14.57 0.07
CA ASP A 11 11.17 -14.46 -0.35
C ASP A 11 10.80 -15.63 -1.26
N GLU A 12 9.76 -16.37 -0.91
CA GLU A 12 9.22 -17.46 -1.74
C GLU A 12 7.94 -17.06 -2.51
N GLY A 13 7.43 -15.84 -2.33
CA GLY A 13 6.26 -15.33 -3.07
C GLY A 13 5.24 -14.60 -2.19
N ILE A 14 4.23 -14.04 -2.85
CA ILE A 14 3.06 -13.40 -2.25
C ILE A 14 1.83 -14.27 -2.53
N TYR A 15 1.01 -14.45 -1.52
CA TYR A 15 -0.18 -15.31 -1.57
C TYR A 15 -1.40 -14.58 -0.99
N ASP A 16 -2.59 -15.04 -1.37
CA ASP A 16 -3.91 -14.58 -0.88
C ASP A 16 -4.29 -15.31 0.40
N ARG A 17 -5.00 -14.62 1.31
CA ARG A 17 -5.54 -15.23 2.54
C ARG A 17 -7.05 -15.33 2.44
N ASP A 18 -7.55 -16.56 2.37
CA ASP A 18 -8.98 -16.89 2.20
C ASP A 18 -9.90 -16.35 3.33
N GLU A 19 -9.34 -15.96 4.49
CA GLU A 19 -10.12 -15.52 5.66
C GLU A 19 -10.54 -14.04 5.64
N ILE A 20 -9.97 -13.21 4.74
CA ILE A 20 -10.29 -11.78 4.65
C ILE A 20 -11.01 -11.55 3.31
N LEU A 21 -12.30 -11.24 3.38
CA LEU A 21 -13.11 -10.92 2.20
C LEU A 21 -12.79 -9.48 1.79
N GLU A 22 -12.19 -9.32 0.61
CA GLU A 22 -11.81 -8.03 0.06
C GLU A 22 -12.74 -7.63 -1.08
N ARG A 23 -12.97 -6.33 -1.26
CA ARG A 23 -13.77 -5.82 -2.39
C ARG A 23 -13.05 -5.80 -3.73
N PHE A 24 -11.72 -5.82 -3.69
CA PHE A 24 -10.90 -5.72 -4.89
C PHE A 24 -10.93 -7.05 -5.68
N ILE A 25 -11.27 -6.99 -6.97
CA ILE A 25 -11.27 -8.18 -7.84
C ILE A 25 -9.88 -8.31 -8.50
N PRO A 26 -9.03 -9.28 -8.14
CA PRO A 26 -7.65 -9.37 -8.62
C PRO A 26 -7.52 -10.02 -10.01
N VAL A 27 -8.46 -9.74 -10.93
CA VAL A 27 -8.49 -10.24 -12.30
C VAL A 27 -8.36 -9.08 -13.27
N SER A 28 -7.65 -9.28 -14.39
CA SER A 28 -7.57 -8.28 -15.45
C SER A 28 -8.92 -8.12 -16.14
N VAL A 29 -9.19 -6.95 -16.71
CA VAL A 29 -10.42 -6.70 -17.45
C VAL A 29 -10.51 -7.63 -18.66
N GLU A 30 -9.38 -7.84 -19.34
CA GLU A 30 -9.29 -8.64 -20.54
C GLU A 30 -9.53 -10.12 -20.28
N ASP A 31 -8.92 -10.67 -19.22
CA ASP A 31 -9.11 -12.07 -18.85
C ASP A 31 -10.54 -12.30 -18.37
N LEU A 32 -11.12 -11.36 -17.61
CA LEU A 32 -12.50 -11.45 -17.15
C LEU A 32 -13.49 -11.46 -18.32
N VAL A 33 -13.40 -10.49 -19.24
CA VAL A 33 -14.30 -10.41 -20.41
C VAL A 33 -14.19 -11.66 -21.26
N LYS A 34 -12.96 -12.16 -21.47
CA LYS A 34 -12.73 -13.39 -22.21
C LYS A 34 -13.36 -14.59 -21.53
N ASP A 35 -13.13 -14.78 -20.23
CA ASP A 35 -13.67 -15.91 -19.47
C ASP A 35 -15.20 -15.90 -19.38
N LEU A 36 -15.82 -14.72 -19.30
CA LEU A 36 -17.27 -14.57 -19.37
C LEU A 36 -17.81 -14.85 -20.79
N GLY A 37 -17.10 -14.42 -21.83
CA GLY A 37 -17.46 -14.67 -23.23
C GLY A 37 -17.32 -16.15 -23.65
N ASP A 38 -16.37 -16.87 -23.06
CA ASP A 38 -16.11 -18.30 -23.30
C ASP A 38 -17.04 -19.23 -22.47
N SER A 39 -17.98 -18.66 -21.72
CA SER A 39 -18.92 -19.41 -20.87
C SER A 39 -20.00 -20.14 -21.68
N ASP A 40 -20.52 -21.25 -21.12
CA ASP A 40 -21.61 -22.03 -21.74
C ASP A 40 -22.97 -21.32 -21.73
N PHE A 41 -23.08 -20.13 -21.12
CA PHE A 41 -24.33 -19.39 -21.00
C PHE A 41 -24.67 -18.52 -22.22
N LEU A 42 -23.69 -18.25 -23.09
CA LEU A 42 -23.87 -17.39 -24.25
C LEU A 42 -23.74 -18.18 -25.56
N ASP A 43 -24.62 -17.90 -26.52
CA ASP A 43 -24.45 -18.36 -27.91
C ASP A 43 -23.43 -17.48 -28.69
N GLU A 44 -23.05 -17.91 -29.90
CA GLU A 44 -22.06 -17.18 -30.71
C GLU A 44 -22.49 -15.72 -31.04
N GLU A 45 -23.79 -15.45 -31.21
CA GLU A 45 -24.30 -14.10 -31.47
C GLU A 45 -24.21 -13.24 -30.20
N GLN A 46 -24.63 -13.80 -29.07
CA GLN A 46 -24.58 -13.18 -27.75
C GLN A 46 -23.16 -12.87 -27.32
N THR A 47 -22.20 -13.79 -27.49
CA THR A 47 -20.78 -13.54 -27.20
C THR A 47 -20.23 -12.38 -28.03
N SER A 48 -20.60 -12.30 -29.32
CA SER A 48 -20.19 -11.18 -30.17
C SER A 48 -20.75 -9.84 -29.69
N LEU A 49 -22.02 -9.82 -29.26
CA LEU A 49 -22.66 -8.62 -28.71
C LEU A 49 -22.08 -8.23 -27.35
N PHE A 50 -21.84 -9.21 -26.48
CA PHE A 50 -21.24 -9.03 -25.15
C PHE A 50 -19.84 -8.40 -25.25
N ASN A 51 -19.01 -8.87 -26.19
CA ASN A 51 -17.68 -8.28 -26.43
C ASN A 51 -17.78 -6.81 -26.85
N LYS A 52 -18.73 -6.46 -27.73
CA LYS A 52 -18.96 -5.06 -28.13
C LYS A 52 -19.45 -4.19 -26.97
N ILE A 53 -20.33 -4.73 -26.12
CA ILE A 53 -20.80 -4.03 -24.91
C ILE A 53 -19.63 -3.80 -23.96
N SER A 54 -18.77 -4.80 -23.77
CA SER A 54 -17.58 -4.69 -22.93
C SER A 54 -16.64 -3.61 -23.44
N GLU A 55 -16.35 -3.58 -24.75
CA GLU A 55 -15.57 -2.50 -25.38
C GLU A 55 -16.19 -1.11 -25.15
N MET A 56 -17.51 -1.02 -25.26
CA MET A 56 -18.24 0.23 -25.05
C MET A 56 -18.21 0.69 -23.58
N PHE A 57 -18.36 -0.23 -22.62
CA PHE A 57 -18.21 0.08 -21.20
C PHE A 57 -16.81 0.60 -20.87
N VAL A 58 -15.76 -0.06 -21.37
CA VAL A 58 -14.38 0.43 -21.19
C VAL A 58 -14.26 1.86 -21.72
N ALA A 59 -14.72 2.13 -22.94
CA ALA A 59 -14.66 3.47 -23.52
C ALA A 59 -15.43 4.52 -22.70
N LEU A 60 -16.65 4.19 -22.25
CA LEU A 60 -17.50 5.09 -21.46
C LEU A 60 -16.87 5.43 -20.10
N TYR A 61 -16.43 4.43 -19.34
CA TYR A 61 -15.79 4.66 -18.04
C TYR A 61 -14.49 5.43 -18.18
N HIS A 62 -13.68 5.11 -19.20
CA HIS A 62 -12.48 5.86 -19.51
C HIS A 62 -12.78 7.35 -19.73
N ALA A 63 -13.76 7.67 -20.58
CA ALA A 63 -14.13 9.06 -20.88
C ALA A 63 -14.68 9.80 -19.64
N GLN A 64 -15.49 9.13 -18.82
CA GLN A 64 -16.05 9.70 -17.60
C GLN A 64 -14.97 9.98 -16.55
N LEU A 65 -14.08 9.02 -16.29
CA LEU A 65 -13.02 9.14 -15.31
C LEU A 65 -11.90 10.07 -15.77
N HIS A 66 -11.69 10.21 -17.09
CA HIS A 66 -10.76 11.19 -17.63
C HIS A 66 -11.15 12.63 -17.23
N LYS A 67 -12.45 12.98 -17.24
CA LYS A 67 -12.93 14.28 -16.74
C LYS A 67 -12.57 14.49 -15.27
N ASN A 68 -12.74 13.45 -14.44
CA ASN A 68 -12.36 13.48 -13.02
C ASN A 68 -10.84 13.62 -12.81
N LEU A 69 -10.04 12.92 -13.62
CA LEU A 69 -8.58 13.02 -13.61
C LEU A 69 -8.10 14.43 -13.90
N LEU A 70 -8.65 15.09 -14.92
CA LEU A 70 -8.30 16.47 -15.27
C LEU A 70 -8.68 17.45 -14.15
N LYS A 71 -9.87 17.28 -13.55
CA LYS A 71 -10.31 18.07 -12.39
C LYS A 71 -9.35 17.91 -11.21
N LEU A 72 -9.00 16.67 -10.86
CA LEU A 72 -8.07 16.35 -9.77
C LEU A 72 -6.68 16.93 -10.02
N LYS A 73 -6.13 16.76 -11.23
CA LYS A 73 -4.83 17.33 -11.61
C LYS A 73 -4.81 18.84 -11.45
N ARG A 74 -5.87 19.53 -11.89
CA ARG A 74 -6.02 20.98 -11.76
C ARG A 74 -6.12 21.42 -10.29
N ASN A 75 -6.89 20.70 -9.47
CA ASN A 75 -7.07 21.00 -8.05
C ASN A 75 -5.79 20.75 -7.24
N TYR A 76 -4.99 19.75 -7.64
CA TYR A 76 -3.73 19.39 -6.98
C TYR A 76 -2.54 20.26 -7.40
N GLN A 77 -2.54 20.80 -8.63
CA GLN A 77 -1.43 21.57 -9.21
C GLN A 77 -0.83 22.66 -8.28
N PRO A 78 -1.61 23.44 -7.50
CA PRO A 78 -1.05 24.44 -6.59
C PRO A 78 -0.21 23.84 -5.44
N TYR A 79 -0.51 22.60 -5.06
CA TYR A 79 0.07 21.88 -3.92
C TYR A 79 1.10 20.82 -4.32
N SER A 80 1.24 20.53 -5.62
CA SER A 80 2.22 19.56 -6.11
C SER A 80 3.66 20.03 -5.84
N PRO A 81 4.52 19.17 -5.26
CA PRO A 81 5.95 19.47 -5.13
C PRO A 81 6.66 19.43 -6.51
N ASP A 82 6.16 18.64 -7.45
CA ASP A 82 6.74 18.44 -8.79
C ASP A 82 6.15 19.42 -9.82
N ARG A 83 5.96 20.68 -9.43
CA ARG A 83 5.27 21.65 -10.29
C ARG A 83 6.22 22.28 -11.32
N ASP A 84 5.99 21.96 -12.60
CA ASP A 84 6.73 22.55 -13.72
C ASP A 84 6.10 23.84 -14.29
N THR A 85 4.99 24.29 -13.71
CA THR A 85 4.17 25.41 -14.22
C THR A 85 4.05 26.56 -13.22
N VAL A 86 3.84 27.77 -13.72
CA VAL A 86 3.65 28.97 -12.90
C VAL A 86 2.23 29.02 -12.33
N VAL A 87 2.10 29.36 -11.04
CA VAL A 87 0.80 29.58 -10.41
C VAL A 87 0.24 30.94 -10.84
N VAL A 88 -0.76 30.92 -11.70
CA VAL A 88 -1.38 32.14 -12.27
C VAL A 88 -2.24 32.88 -11.25
N SER A 89 -2.78 32.20 -10.23
CA SER A 89 -3.60 32.85 -9.20
C SER A 89 -3.27 32.29 -7.81
N ARG A 90 -2.70 33.13 -6.94
CA ARG A 90 -2.61 32.82 -5.51
C ARG A 90 -3.95 33.16 -4.87
N ALA A 91 -4.69 32.12 -4.52
CA ALA A 91 -5.92 32.27 -3.73
C ALA A 91 -5.58 32.87 -2.34
N SER A 92 -6.51 33.62 -1.75
CA SER A 92 -6.42 34.05 -0.34
C SER A 92 -6.40 32.83 0.60
N ASP A 93 -5.85 32.96 1.81
CA ASP A 93 -5.64 31.80 2.71
C ASP A 93 -6.94 31.05 3.05
N CYS A 94 -8.06 31.77 3.20
CA CYS A 94 -9.38 31.15 3.38
C CYS A 94 -9.79 30.28 2.17
N LYS A 95 -9.47 30.71 0.94
CA LYS A 95 -9.77 29.95 -0.29
C LYS A 95 -8.83 28.74 -0.46
N LYS A 96 -7.62 28.78 0.12
CA LYS A 96 -6.69 27.63 0.07
C LYS A 96 -7.21 26.46 0.90
N SER A 97 -7.65 26.71 2.13
CA SER A 97 -8.19 25.65 3.00
C SER A 97 -9.38 24.95 2.37
N GLU A 98 -10.30 25.72 1.78
CA GLU A 98 -11.46 25.19 1.04
C GLU A 98 -11.05 24.36 -0.20
N GLN A 99 -10.03 24.79 -0.95
CA GLN A 99 -9.50 24.05 -2.09
C GLN A 99 -8.85 22.73 -1.66
N VAL A 100 -8.08 22.71 -0.57
CA VAL A 100 -7.49 21.48 -0.02
C VAL A 100 -8.60 20.51 0.41
N ALA A 101 -9.62 21.01 1.11
CA ALA A 101 -10.77 20.18 1.50
C ALA A 101 -11.52 19.62 0.28
N THR A 102 -11.64 20.40 -0.78
CA THR A 102 -12.25 19.96 -2.05
C THR A 102 -11.41 18.88 -2.73
N PHE A 103 -10.09 19.08 -2.80
CA PHE A 103 -9.17 18.08 -3.33
C PHE A 103 -9.22 16.77 -2.53
N LYS A 104 -9.23 16.84 -1.19
CA LYS A 104 -9.36 15.67 -0.30
C LYS A 104 -10.67 14.91 -0.54
N ARG A 105 -11.78 15.61 -0.74
CA ARG A 105 -13.06 14.98 -1.06
C ARG A 105 -13.02 14.32 -2.44
N ASP A 106 -12.50 15.02 -3.45
CA ASP A 106 -12.41 14.49 -4.81
C ASP A 106 -11.50 13.23 -4.85
N ILE A 107 -10.39 13.21 -4.11
CA ILE A 107 -9.50 12.03 -4.08
C ILE A 107 -10.10 10.88 -3.27
N GLN A 108 -10.85 11.16 -2.20
CA GLN A 108 -11.58 10.14 -1.45
C GLN A 108 -12.57 9.40 -2.35
N VAL A 109 -13.32 10.13 -3.18
CA VAL A 109 -14.26 9.52 -4.14
C VAL A 109 -13.54 8.56 -5.09
N ILE A 110 -12.32 8.86 -5.53
CA ILE A 110 -11.56 7.94 -6.39
C ILE A 110 -10.99 6.76 -5.61
N LEU A 111 -10.54 6.97 -4.36
CA LEU A 111 -10.09 5.89 -3.48
C LEU A 111 -11.22 4.88 -3.24
N ASP A 112 -12.41 5.36 -2.92
CA ASP A 112 -13.59 4.52 -2.68
C ASP A 112 -13.93 3.71 -3.94
N ARG A 113 -14.00 4.36 -5.12
CA ARG A 113 -14.23 3.68 -6.42
C ARG A 113 -13.11 2.73 -6.83
N ALA A 114 -11.93 2.86 -6.26
CA ALA A 114 -10.80 1.96 -6.50
C ALA A 114 -10.73 0.84 -5.45
N ASN A 115 -11.75 0.71 -4.59
CA ASN A 115 -11.86 -0.25 -3.49
C ASN A 115 -10.70 -0.15 -2.49
N PHE A 116 -10.28 1.08 -2.18
CA PHE A 116 -9.32 1.37 -1.11
C PHE A 116 -10.04 1.56 0.23
N GLU A 117 -9.48 0.96 1.28
CA GLU A 117 -9.92 1.13 2.66
C GLU A 117 -8.99 2.08 3.42
N SER A 118 -9.53 2.83 4.37
CA SER A 118 -8.78 3.80 5.17
C SER A 118 -8.18 3.15 6.42
N LEU A 119 -6.90 3.41 6.71
CA LEU A 119 -6.29 3.05 7.99
C LEU A 119 -6.55 4.13 9.02
N SER A 120 -7.14 3.74 10.15
CA SER A 120 -7.29 4.60 11.30
C SER A 120 -5.93 4.91 11.95
N ILE A 121 -5.87 6.03 12.68
CA ILE A 121 -4.66 6.43 13.42
C ILE A 121 -4.27 5.36 14.45
N ASP A 122 -5.25 4.68 15.05
CA ASP A 122 -5.01 3.62 16.03
C ASP A 122 -4.36 2.39 15.38
N GLU A 123 -4.83 1.98 14.20
CA GLU A 123 -4.21 0.88 13.43
C GLU A 123 -2.79 1.23 12.97
N ILE A 124 -2.57 2.48 12.52
CA ILE A 124 -1.23 2.96 12.15
C ILE A 124 -0.30 2.89 13.37
N ASN A 125 -0.75 3.37 14.54
CA ASN A 125 0.04 3.32 15.77
C ASN A 125 0.30 1.89 16.24
N GLU A 126 -0.68 0.99 16.12
CA GLU A 126 -0.47 -0.43 16.45
C GLU A 126 0.60 -1.05 15.54
N SER A 127 0.53 -0.77 14.24
CA SER A 127 1.52 -1.22 13.26
C SER A 127 2.91 -0.66 13.54
N LEU A 128 3.05 0.63 13.86
CA LEU A 128 4.34 1.27 14.17
C LEU A 128 4.96 0.76 15.48
N ASN A 129 4.15 0.26 16.41
CA ASN A 129 4.63 -0.30 17.68
C ASN A 129 5.05 -1.77 17.58
N LYS A 130 4.70 -2.48 16.50
CA LYS A 130 5.14 -3.85 16.26
C LYS A 130 6.63 -3.87 15.92
N VAL A 131 7.33 -4.90 16.37
CA VAL A 131 8.78 -5.00 16.16
C VAL A 131 9.06 -5.42 14.71
N SER A 132 9.75 -4.55 13.97
CA SER A 132 10.20 -4.86 12.61
C SER A 132 11.07 -6.14 12.56
N PRO A 133 10.87 -7.03 11.55
CA PRO A 133 11.62 -8.27 11.35
C PRO A 133 13.11 -8.01 11.11
N TYR A 134 13.48 -6.80 10.69
CA TYR A 134 14.87 -6.38 10.51
C TYR A 134 15.61 -6.12 11.83
N GLY A 135 14.94 -6.25 12.97
CA GLY A 135 15.62 -6.28 14.25
C GLY A 135 15.96 -4.89 14.82
N VAL A 136 15.36 -3.82 14.30
CA VAL A 136 15.61 -2.43 14.73
C VAL A 136 14.32 -1.85 15.33
N ALA A 137 14.44 -1.08 16.41
CA ALA A 137 13.30 -0.33 16.95
C ALA A 137 13.23 1.02 16.25
N VAL A 138 12.09 1.37 15.70
CA VAL A 138 11.92 2.59 14.93
C VAL A 138 10.74 3.36 15.49
N THR A 139 10.83 4.68 15.46
CA THR A 139 9.71 5.53 15.87
C THR A 139 9.50 6.65 14.86
N VAL A 140 8.24 6.93 14.61
CA VAL A 140 7.74 7.99 13.74
C VAL A 140 6.96 8.97 14.61
N ASP A 141 7.17 10.26 14.40
CA ASP A 141 6.34 11.30 15.02
C ASP A 141 5.22 11.69 14.04
N LEU A 142 3.99 11.25 14.32
CA LEU A 142 2.84 11.56 13.46
C LEU A 142 2.36 13.00 13.66
N ASP A 143 2.75 13.65 14.77
CA ASP A 143 2.35 15.03 15.06
C ASP A 143 3.07 16.05 14.18
N GLU A 144 4.09 15.65 13.40
CA GLU A 144 4.74 16.51 12.41
C GLU A 144 3.91 16.75 11.15
N PHE A 145 2.80 16.00 10.96
CA PHE A 145 1.94 16.12 9.77
C PHE A 145 0.65 16.86 10.09
N GLU A 146 0.32 17.88 9.30
CA GLU A 146 -0.96 18.59 9.35
C GLU A 146 -2.07 17.69 8.82
N GLU A 147 -1.78 16.96 7.75
CA GLU A 147 -2.67 16.00 7.14
C GLU A 147 -1.93 14.69 6.90
N LEU A 148 -2.52 13.60 7.38
CA LEU A 148 -2.06 12.24 7.17
C LEU A 148 -3.28 11.39 6.81
N ALA A 149 -3.23 10.75 5.65
CA ALA A 149 -4.20 9.73 5.30
C ALA A 149 -3.48 8.56 4.64
N ILE A 150 -3.71 7.36 5.16
CA ILE A 150 -3.16 6.13 4.59
C ILE A 150 -4.35 5.25 4.22
N HIS A 151 -4.33 4.76 2.99
CA HIS A 151 -5.34 3.84 2.50
C HIS A 151 -4.64 2.62 1.93
N TYR A 152 -5.26 1.45 2.04
CA TYR A 152 -4.75 0.22 1.43
C TYR A 152 -5.79 -0.40 0.51
N ARG A 153 -5.30 -1.18 -0.43
CA ARG A 153 -6.14 -2.06 -1.24
C ARG A 153 -5.43 -3.39 -1.39
N GLY A 154 -6.11 -4.44 -0.97
CA GLY A 154 -5.60 -5.78 -1.01
C GLY A 154 -4.65 -6.10 0.14
N ILE A 155 -4.85 -7.26 0.74
CA ILE A 155 -4.08 -7.85 1.82
C ILE A 155 -3.57 -9.18 1.28
N GLY A 156 -2.31 -9.46 1.55
CA GLY A 156 -1.74 -10.76 1.26
C GLY A 156 -0.79 -11.16 2.37
N TYR A 157 -0.11 -12.26 2.16
CA TYR A 157 1.03 -12.61 2.98
C TYR A 157 2.23 -12.94 2.12
N ARG A 158 3.40 -12.68 2.69
CA ARG A 158 4.69 -13.06 2.17
C ARG A 158 5.28 -14.13 3.06
N ILE A 159 5.79 -15.20 2.47
CA ILE A 159 6.49 -16.23 3.23
C ILE A 159 7.97 -15.86 3.28
N LEU A 160 8.44 -15.53 4.49
CA LEU A 160 9.86 -15.30 4.74
C LEU A 160 10.51 -16.57 5.27
N VAL A 161 11.58 -17.02 4.61
CA VAL A 161 12.38 -18.15 5.08
C VAL A 161 13.58 -17.65 5.85
N ASN A 162 13.67 -18.05 7.11
CA ASN A 162 14.78 -17.73 8.00
C ASN A 162 15.48 -19.02 8.52
N ARG A 163 16.81 -18.96 8.71
CA ARG A 163 17.63 -20.03 9.29
C ARG A 163 18.34 -19.54 10.55
N ARG A 164 17.91 -20.09 11.68
CA ARG A 164 18.45 -19.73 12.99
C ARG A 164 19.79 -20.37 13.31
N TRP A 165 20.73 -19.54 13.78
CA TRP A 165 22.04 -19.99 14.24
C TRP A 165 21.92 -20.96 15.43
N GLU A 166 20.86 -20.84 16.24
CA GLU A 166 20.54 -21.76 17.35
C GLU A 166 20.26 -23.19 16.86
N THR A 167 19.92 -23.35 15.57
CA THR A 167 19.74 -24.66 14.91
C THR A 167 20.91 -25.04 14.00
N LEU A 168 22.06 -24.38 14.15
CA LEU A 168 23.23 -24.54 13.27
C LEU A 168 22.91 -24.31 11.78
N TRP A 169 21.91 -23.46 11.48
CA TRP A 169 21.38 -23.20 10.14
C TRP A 169 20.78 -24.42 9.40
N ILE A 170 20.55 -25.54 10.12
CA ILE A 170 20.06 -26.79 9.54
C ILE A 170 18.55 -26.72 9.28
N LYS A 171 17.79 -26.09 10.17
CA LYS A 171 16.33 -26.01 10.06
C LYS A 171 15.90 -24.69 9.43
N LYS A 172 15.12 -24.77 8.35
CA LYS A 172 14.38 -23.64 7.80
C LYS A 172 13.16 -23.36 8.69
N ARG A 173 12.88 -22.10 8.97
CA ARG A 173 11.62 -21.64 9.56
C ARG A 173 10.93 -20.74 8.56
N TYR A 174 9.65 -21.04 8.32
CA TYR A 174 8.76 -20.23 7.53
C TYR A 174 8.06 -19.26 8.48
N SER A 175 8.05 -17.98 8.12
CA SER A 175 7.30 -16.94 8.81
C SER A 175 6.40 -16.26 7.81
N GLU A 176 5.11 -16.34 8.03
CA GLU A 176 4.13 -15.58 7.26
C GLU A 176 4.13 -14.14 7.76
N VAL A 177 4.24 -13.21 6.81
CA VAL A 177 4.25 -11.78 7.05
C VAL A 177 3.07 -11.18 6.30
N PRO A 178 2.07 -10.61 6.99
CA PRO A 178 0.98 -9.94 6.31
C PRO A 178 1.49 -8.66 5.63
N ILE A 179 0.98 -8.39 4.43
CA ILE A 179 1.35 -7.24 3.60
C ILE A 179 0.10 -6.53 3.07
N TYR A 180 0.22 -5.22 2.84
CA TYR A 180 -0.69 -4.45 2.01
C TYR A 180 -0.21 -4.51 0.55
N ARG A 181 -1.05 -5.02 -0.36
CA ARG A 181 -0.72 -5.19 -1.79
C ARG A 181 -0.58 -3.86 -2.50
N ARG A 182 -1.47 -2.92 -2.21
CA ARG A 182 -1.40 -1.52 -2.65
C ARG A 182 -1.62 -0.62 -1.44
N LEU A 183 -0.87 0.46 -1.35
CA LEU A 183 -0.97 1.39 -0.25
C LEU A 183 -0.80 2.81 -0.78
N PHE A 184 -1.82 3.63 -0.57
CA PHE A 184 -1.83 5.04 -0.92
C PHE A 184 -1.57 5.88 0.33
N VAL A 185 -0.69 6.87 0.20
CA VAL A 185 -0.28 7.76 1.28
C VAL A 185 -0.44 9.20 0.84
N LEU A 186 -1.18 9.99 1.62
CA LEU A 186 -1.27 11.44 1.53
C LEU A 186 -0.60 12.04 2.76
N LEU A 187 0.38 12.91 2.54
CA LEU A 187 1.13 13.61 3.58
C LEU A 187 1.14 15.10 3.32
N LYS A 188 0.81 15.90 4.33
CA LYS A 188 1.07 17.34 4.36
C LYS A 188 1.84 17.66 5.64
N PRO A 189 3.11 18.06 5.57
CA PRO A 189 3.88 18.47 6.75
C PRO A 189 3.26 19.71 7.42
N LYS A 190 3.35 19.80 8.75
CA LYS A 190 3.00 21.04 9.47
C LYS A 190 3.99 22.14 9.13
N HIS A 191 3.52 23.38 9.20
CA HIS A 191 4.39 24.55 9.12
C HIS A 191 5.31 24.59 10.36
N ASP A 192 6.59 24.32 10.18
CA ASP A 192 7.58 24.44 11.24
C ASP A 192 8.19 25.85 11.19
N ASP A 193 7.86 26.69 12.18
CA ASP A 193 8.45 28.02 12.36
C ASP A 193 9.86 27.93 12.97
N SER A 194 10.32 26.72 13.35
CA SER A 194 11.65 26.50 13.89
C SER A 194 12.62 26.09 12.78
N ASP A 195 13.67 26.90 12.62
CA ASP A 195 14.72 26.84 11.59
C ASP A 195 15.64 25.59 11.68
N ASN A 196 15.14 24.48 12.24
CA ASN A 196 15.90 23.25 12.55
C ASN A 196 15.25 21.97 11.99
N SER A 197 14.32 22.07 11.03
CA SER A 197 13.81 20.90 10.31
C SER A 197 14.83 20.45 9.26
N SER A 198 15.47 19.31 9.52
CA SER A 198 16.46 18.66 8.65
C SER A 198 15.79 17.93 7.46
N GLY A 199 14.82 18.54 6.80
CA GLY A 199 14.05 17.89 5.74
C GLY A 199 13.53 18.85 4.68
N GLU A 200 13.86 18.57 3.43
CA GLU A 200 13.54 19.33 2.21
C GLU A 200 12.03 19.43 1.86
N MET A 201 11.12 19.11 2.78
CA MET A 201 9.69 19.10 2.50
C MET A 201 9.05 20.47 2.69
N ASN A 202 8.36 20.94 1.64
CA ASN A 202 7.68 22.23 1.65
C ASN A 202 6.33 22.10 2.35
N THR A 203 6.11 22.94 3.37
CA THR A 203 4.90 22.96 4.22
C THR A 203 3.63 23.35 3.47
N ASN A 204 3.77 23.96 2.28
CA ASN A 204 2.65 24.25 1.38
C ASN A 204 2.34 23.11 0.40
N CYS A 205 3.16 22.07 0.35
CA CYS A 205 2.98 20.95 -0.57
C CYS A 205 2.24 19.79 0.08
N ILE A 206 1.42 19.13 -0.73
CA ILE A 206 0.81 17.85 -0.39
C ILE A 206 1.59 16.80 -1.17
N TYR A 207 2.05 15.76 -0.49
CA TYR A 207 2.79 14.65 -1.09
C TYR A 207 1.87 13.44 -1.20
N LEU A 208 1.80 12.89 -2.40
CA LEU A 208 1.03 11.67 -2.66
C LEU A 208 2.00 10.56 -3.05
N LYS A 209 1.82 9.37 -2.48
CA LYS A 209 2.63 8.21 -2.83
C LYS A 209 1.75 6.97 -2.95
N LEU A 210 2.09 6.13 -3.92
CA LEU A 210 1.49 4.82 -4.07
C LEU A 210 2.59 3.76 -3.95
N PHE A 211 2.34 2.76 -3.12
CA PHE A 211 3.26 1.68 -2.83
C PHE A 211 2.64 0.32 -3.11
N LYS A 212 3.48 -0.71 -3.23
CA LYS A 212 3.10 -2.11 -3.30
C LYS A 212 3.81 -2.96 -2.26
N ASN A 213 3.10 -3.99 -1.81
CA ASN A 213 3.65 -5.11 -1.02
C ASN A 213 4.37 -4.65 0.25
N ILE A 214 3.78 -3.68 0.96
CA ILE A 214 4.31 -3.13 2.20
C ILE A 214 3.94 -4.05 3.36
N PRO A 215 4.88 -4.56 4.17
CA PRO A 215 4.55 -5.32 5.37
C PRO A 215 3.71 -4.50 6.34
N GLN A 216 2.63 -5.07 6.86
CA GLN A 216 1.70 -4.35 7.74
C GLN A 216 2.36 -3.86 9.04
N HIS A 217 3.48 -4.48 9.43
CA HIS A 217 4.24 -4.15 10.63
C HIS A 217 5.46 -3.26 10.37
N ASP A 218 5.73 -2.91 9.11
CA ASP A 218 6.85 -2.03 8.71
C ASP A 218 6.32 -0.71 8.10
N LEU A 219 5.22 -0.16 8.64
CA LEU A 219 4.63 1.09 8.12
C LEU A 219 5.56 2.30 8.31
N GLU A 220 6.54 2.22 9.21
CA GLU A 220 7.52 3.28 9.42
C GLU A 220 8.30 3.64 8.15
N MET A 221 8.38 2.72 7.17
CA MET A 221 9.08 2.99 5.92
C MET A 221 8.40 4.06 5.06
N LEU A 222 7.10 4.27 5.26
CA LEU A 222 6.32 5.23 4.49
C LEU A 222 6.64 6.67 4.86
N PHE A 223 7.21 6.88 6.05
CA PHE A 223 7.42 8.19 6.62
C PHE A 223 8.87 8.68 6.41
N PRO A 224 9.05 9.98 6.10
CA PRO A 224 10.37 10.56 5.92
C PRO A 224 11.10 10.83 7.26
N ASN A 225 10.37 11.04 8.35
CA ASN A 225 10.89 11.41 9.67
C ASN A 225 11.22 10.20 10.57
N THR A 226 11.53 9.07 9.95
CA THR A 226 11.72 7.79 10.62
C THR A 226 13.03 7.72 11.39
N GLN A 227 12.96 7.66 12.72
CA GLN A 227 14.13 7.66 13.59
C GLN A 227 14.46 6.26 14.13
N VAL A 228 15.68 5.80 13.86
CA VAL A 228 16.20 4.53 14.39
C VAL A 228 16.59 4.67 15.85
N LYS A 229 15.90 3.93 16.73
CA LYS A 229 16.25 3.80 18.15
C LYS A 229 17.06 2.52 18.38
N MET A 230 18.11 2.65 19.19
CA MET A 230 18.88 1.49 19.65
C MET A 230 18.05 0.68 20.64
N ARG A 231 18.06 -0.64 20.49
CA ARG A 231 17.43 -1.57 21.42
C ARG A 231 18.07 -1.47 22.81
N LEU A 232 17.27 -1.68 23.86
CA LEU A 232 17.74 -1.64 25.24
C LEU A 232 18.87 -2.67 25.49
N PHE A 233 18.78 -3.84 24.87
CA PHE A 233 19.84 -4.87 24.93
C PHE A 233 21.14 -4.42 24.27
N ASP A 234 21.09 -3.66 23.18
CA ASP A 234 22.30 -3.10 22.55
C ASP A 234 22.90 -1.98 23.41
N LYS A 235 22.06 -1.14 24.04
CA LYS A 235 22.50 -0.14 25.02
C LYS A 235 23.13 -0.78 26.26
N ILE A 236 22.53 -1.86 26.78
CA ILE A 236 23.07 -2.61 27.93
C ILE A 236 24.36 -3.31 27.54
N LYS A 237 24.45 -3.93 26.36
CA LYS A 237 25.68 -4.55 25.87
C LYS A 237 26.78 -3.51 25.69
N LEU A 238 26.48 -2.34 25.13
CA LEU A 238 27.41 -1.21 25.05
C LEU A 238 27.82 -0.70 26.44
N SER A 239 26.89 -0.61 27.39
CA SER A 239 27.19 -0.22 28.77
C SER A 239 28.08 -1.25 29.48
N LEU A 240 27.80 -2.54 29.31
CA LEU A 240 28.49 -3.63 29.98
C LEU A 240 29.90 -3.87 29.42
N THR A 241 30.13 -3.65 28.12
CA THR A 241 31.44 -3.92 27.48
C THR A 241 32.19 -2.67 27.00
N GLY A 242 31.54 -1.51 26.97
CA GLY A 242 32.12 -0.21 26.60
C GLY A 242 32.53 0.67 27.79
N GLY A 243 32.40 0.20 29.04
CA GLY A 243 32.99 0.85 30.22
C GLY A 243 32.01 1.47 31.23
N GLY A 244 30.73 1.11 31.22
CA GLY A 244 29.68 1.69 32.09
C GLY A 244 29.02 0.73 33.10
N GLY A 245 29.45 -0.53 33.21
CA GLY A 245 28.81 -1.52 34.08
C GLY A 245 29.81 -2.33 34.92
N THR A 246 29.99 -1.89 36.16
CA THR A 246 30.82 -2.49 37.24
C THR A 246 32.34 -2.36 37.08
N VAL A 247 32.95 -2.00 38.20
CA VAL A 247 34.37 -1.90 38.55
C VAL A 247 35.25 -3.06 38.01
N THR A 248 34.66 -4.15 37.55
CA THR A 248 35.29 -5.38 37.08
C THR A 248 36.13 -5.24 35.80
N GLY A 249 35.82 -4.33 34.88
CA GLY A 249 36.60 -4.15 33.64
C GLY A 249 37.93 -3.43 33.85
N ILE A 250 37.92 -2.36 34.64
CA ILE A 250 39.12 -1.57 34.97
C ILE A 250 39.91 -2.27 36.09
N ALA A 251 39.23 -2.79 37.13
CA ALA A 251 39.89 -3.53 38.19
C ALA A 251 40.44 -4.89 37.70
N GLY A 252 39.80 -5.57 36.75
CA GLY A 252 40.32 -6.82 36.19
C GLY A 252 41.61 -6.64 35.37
N LEU A 253 41.77 -5.49 34.71
CA LEU A 253 43.01 -5.11 34.04
C LEU A 253 44.07 -4.67 35.06
N VAL A 254 43.74 -3.79 36.00
CA VAL A 254 44.68 -3.32 37.04
C VAL A 254 45.11 -4.45 38.00
N ALA A 255 44.22 -5.38 38.34
CA ALA A 255 44.52 -6.54 39.19
C ALA A 255 45.37 -7.61 38.48
N LYS A 256 45.29 -7.72 37.15
CA LYS A 256 46.18 -8.60 36.37
C LYS A 256 47.53 -7.97 36.06
N ILE A 257 47.62 -6.64 36.06
CA ILE A 257 48.86 -5.88 35.85
C ILE A 257 49.69 -5.75 37.14
N SER A 258 49.07 -5.90 38.32
CA SER A 258 49.80 -5.90 39.60
C SER A 258 50.61 -7.18 39.85
N GLY A 259 50.39 -8.25 39.08
CA GLY A 259 51.05 -9.55 39.26
C GLY A 259 52.22 -9.86 38.33
N ALA A 260 52.49 -9.07 37.29
CA ALA A 260 53.61 -9.32 36.38
C ALA A 260 54.15 -8.02 35.80
N VAL A 261 55.47 -7.86 35.84
CA VAL A 261 56.25 -6.71 35.36
C VAL A 261 55.76 -6.24 33.99
N ALA A 262 54.86 -5.25 33.96
CA ALA A 262 54.37 -4.69 32.71
C ALA A 262 55.43 -3.73 32.18
N SER A 263 56.15 -4.14 31.14
CA SER A 263 56.92 -3.18 30.34
C SER A 263 55.95 -2.11 29.82
N LEU A 264 56.39 -0.86 29.72
CA LEU A 264 55.60 0.26 29.18
C LEU A 264 54.91 -0.12 27.85
N LEU A 265 55.59 -0.95 27.05
CA LEU A 265 55.10 -1.52 25.82
C LEU A 265 53.86 -2.43 26.00
N GLY A 266 53.82 -3.27 27.03
CA GLY A 266 52.68 -4.12 27.34
C GLY A 266 51.42 -3.32 27.73
N VAL A 267 51.60 -2.20 28.44
CA VAL A 267 50.50 -1.27 28.78
C VAL A 267 49.96 -0.60 27.53
N VAL A 268 50.85 -0.14 26.63
CA VAL A 268 50.45 0.47 25.36
C VAL A 268 49.70 -0.52 24.47
N ILE A 269 50.19 -1.77 24.34
CA ILE A 269 49.52 -2.82 23.56
C ILE A 269 48.13 -3.13 24.14
N ALA A 270 48.00 -3.21 25.48
CA ALA A 270 46.73 -3.43 26.14
C ALA A 270 45.73 -2.28 25.88
N LEU A 271 46.19 -1.04 25.94
CA LEU A 271 45.36 0.14 25.65
C LEU A 271 44.91 0.18 24.19
N VAL A 272 45.80 -0.11 23.24
CA VAL A 272 45.47 -0.17 21.81
C VAL A 272 44.48 -1.30 21.52
N GLY A 273 44.69 -2.48 22.11
CA GLY A 273 43.76 -3.61 21.97
C GLY A 273 42.38 -3.31 22.56
N PHE A 274 42.32 -2.63 23.71
CA PHE A 274 41.07 -2.21 24.33
C PHE A 274 40.34 -1.15 23.49
N ALA A 275 41.06 -0.15 22.99
CA ALA A 275 40.51 0.85 22.08
C ALA A 275 39.97 0.23 20.79
N ALA A 276 40.66 -0.78 20.22
CA ALA A 276 40.19 -1.50 19.05
C ALA A 276 38.90 -2.32 19.31
N ILE A 277 38.74 -2.89 20.51
CA ILE A 277 37.52 -3.61 20.90
C ILE A 277 36.34 -2.64 21.03
N ILE A 278 36.54 -1.50 21.71
CA ILE A 278 35.52 -0.45 21.83
C ILE A 278 35.15 0.08 20.44
N TRP A 279 36.15 0.40 19.61
CA TRP A 279 35.93 0.88 18.24
C TRP A 279 35.13 -0.12 17.41
N ARG A 280 35.50 -1.41 17.44
CA ARG A 280 34.76 -2.46 16.74
C ARG A 280 33.30 -2.55 17.21
N GLN A 281 33.05 -2.37 18.49
CA GLN A 281 31.69 -2.44 19.03
C GLN A 281 30.85 -1.23 18.61
N ILE A 282 31.43 -0.02 18.62
CA ILE A 282 30.80 1.19 18.10
C ILE A 282 30.55 1.05 16.60
N ALA A 283 31.56 0.62 15.84
CA ALA A 283 31.48 0.42 14.40
C ALA A 283 30.39 -0.59 14.01
N ASN A 284 30.23 -1.69 14.76
CA ASN A 284 29.15 -2.64 14.51
C ASN A 284 27.75 -1.99 14.62
N VAL A 285 27.54 -1.12 15.61
CA VAL A 285 26.25 -0.44 15.80
C VAL A 285 25.97 0.55 14.66
N PHE A 286 26.97 1.33 14.25
CA PHE A 286 26.85 2.20 13.07
C PHE A 286 26.61 1.38 11.79
N ASN A 287 27.28 0.24 11.62
CA ASN A 287 27.08 -0.65 10.49
C ASN A 287 25.64 -1.21 10.44
N HIS A 288 25.06 -1.59 11.59
CA HIS A 288 23.67 -2.04 11.64
C HIS A 288 22.68 -0.94 11.24
N ARG A 289 22.86 0.29 11.73
CA ARG A 289 22.03 1.43 11.33
C ARG A 289 22.16 1.73 9.82
N THR A 290 23.39 1.79 9.32
CA THR A 290 23.65 2.06 7.89
C THR A 290 23.08 0.97 7.00
N LYS A 291 23.21 -0.30 7.40
CA LYS A 291 22.65 -1.42 6.66
C LYS A 291 21.13 -1.41 6.66
N TYR A 292 20.50 -1.17 7.80
CA TYR A 292 19.04 -1.02 7.90
C TYR A 292 18.55 0.11 6.98
N MET A 293 19.19 1.28 7.04
CA MET A 293 18.82 2.42 6.17
C MET A 293 19.00 2.09 4.69
N ALA A 294 20.09 1.40 4.32
CA ALA A 294 20.31 0.98 2.94
C ALA A 294 19.25 -0.03 2.46
N GLU A 295 18.85 -0.97 3.32
CA GLU A 295 17.80 -1.95 3.03
C GLU A 295 16.43 -1.28 2.94
N LEU A 296 16.12 -0.35 3.83
CA LEU A 296 14.92 0.49 3.79
C LEU A 296 14.82 1.27 2.48
N THR A 297 15.88 1.99 2.10
CA THR A 297 15.94 2.75 0.84
C THR A 297 15.78 1.83 -0.37
N LYS A 298 16.45 0.66 -0.37
CA LYS A 298 16.31 -0.32 -1.44
C LYS A 298 14.89 -0.85 -1.53
N ASN A 299 14.27 -1.17 -0.39
CA ASN A 299 12.90 -1.66 -0.33
C ASN A 299 11.93 -0.60 -0.85
N LEU A 300 12.07 0.66 -0.42
CA LEU A 300 11.26 1.77 -0.93
C LEU A 300 11.39 1.96 -2.44
N TYR A 301 12.57 1.73 -3.03
CA TYR A 301 12.74 1.77 -4.48
C TYR A 301 11.87 0.70 -5.19
N PHE A 302 11.84 -0.53 -4.68
CA PHE A 302 11.07 -1.62 -5.30
C PHE A 302 9.58 -1.59 -4.95
N TYR A 303 9.21 -1.00 -3.82
CA TYR A 303 7.83 -0.89 -3.37
C TYR A 303 7.15 0.38 -3.86
N ASN A 304 7.87 1.45 -4.21
CA ASN A 304 7.26 2.64 -4.80
C ASN A 304 6.69 2.32 -6.18
N LEU A 305 5.38 2.53 -6.33
CA LEU A 305 4.68 2.44 -7.61
C LEU A 305 4.66 3.79 -8.32
N ASN A 306 4.30 4.85 -7.59
CA ASN A 306 4.15 6.17 -8.17
C ASN A 306 4.13 7.29 -7.13
N ASN A 307 4.33 8.53 -7.59
CA ASN A 307 4.32 9.72 -6.74
C ASN A 307 3.45 10.83 -7.35
N ASN A 308 2.86 11.67 -6.49
CA ASN A 308 2.19 12.92 -6.83
C ASN A 308 1.17 12.78 -7.97
N VAL A 309 1.30 13.54 -9.06
CA VAL A 309 0.38 13.48 -10.21
C VAL A 309 0.32 12.09 -10.85
N GLY A 310 1.44 11.36 -10.83
CA GLY A 310 1.48 9.99 -11.32
C GLY A 310 0.67 9.04 -10.43
N ALA A 311 0.72 9.23 -9.11
CA ALA A 311 -0.13 8.49 -8.16
C ALA A 311 -1.63 8.77 -8.39
N ILE A 312 -2.02 10.02 -8.68
CA ILE A 312 -3.41 10.35 -9.04
C ILE A 312 -3.82 9.62 -10.31
N SER A 313 -2.97 9.64 -11.35
CA SER A 313 -3.29 9.00 -12.63
C SER A 313 -3.48 7.49 -12.46
N GLN A 314 -2.54 6.83 -11.77
CA GLN A 314 -2.64 5.40 -11.51
C GLN A 314 -3.84 5.04 -10.61
N LEU A 315 -4.22 5.90 -9.66
CA LEU A 315 -5.39 5.67 -8.82
C LEU A 315 -6.69 5.76 -9.63
N VAL A 316 -6.77 6.70 -10.59
CA VAL A 316 -7.92 6.79 -11.50
C VAL A 316 -7.98 5.57 -12.41
N ASP A 317 -6.85 5.12 -12.96
CA ASP A 317 -6.80 3.89 -13.77
C ASP A 317 -7.26 2.66 -12.95
N MET A 318 -6.89 2.61 -11.67
CA MET A 318 -7.35 1.57 -10.74
C MET A 318 -8.86 1.63 -10.49
N ALA A 319 -9.44 2.82 -10.31
CA ALA A 319 -10.88 3.01 -10.17
C ALA A 319 -11.63 2.61 -11.45
N GLU A 320 -11.10 2.96 -12.62
CA GLU A 320 -11.67 2.59 -13.92
C GLU A 320 -11.84 1.07 -14.06
N GLY A 321 -10.80 0.32 -13.67
CA GLY A 321 -10.83 -1.15 -13.70
C GLY A 321 -11.89 -1.75 -12.77
N GLU A 322 -12.01 -1.27 -11.52
CA GLU A 322 -13.03 -1.78 -10.59
C GLU A 322 -14.45 -1.42 -11.05
N GLU A 323 -14.67 -0.17 -11.45
CA GLU A 323 -15.98 0.31 -11.90
C GLU A 323 -16.49 -0.50 -13.11
N PHE A 324 -15.58 -0.82 -14.05
CA PHE A 324 -15.89 -1.70 -15.17
C PHE A 324 -16.27 -3.10 -14.70
N LYS A 325 -15.44 -3.73 -13.85
CA LYS A 325 -15.62 -5.12 -13.42
C LYS A 325 -16.94 -5.31 -12.69
N GLU A 326 -17.29 -4.39 -11.79
CA GLU A 326 -18.55 -4.44 -11.05
C GLU A 326 -19.76 -4.33 -11.98
N ALA A 327 -19.73 -3.41 -12.95
CA ALA A 327 -20.82 -3.24 -13.90
C ALA A 327 -20.97 -4.43 -14.85
N ILE A 328 -19.87 -4.93 -15.43
CA ILE A 328 -19.93 -6.01 -16.41
C ILE A 328 -20.35 -7.33 -15.76
N LEU A 329 -19.90 -7.62 -14.54
CA LEU A 329 -20.29 -8.83 -13.80
C LEU A 329 -21.79 -8.81 -13.49
N ALA A 330 -22.29 -7.70 -12.93
CA ALA A 330 -23.72 -7.54 -12.66
C ALA A 330 -24.55 -7.68 -13.95
N TYR A 331 -24.13 -7.04 -15.04
CA TYR A 331 -24.84 -7.10 -16.31
C TYR A 331 -24.83 -8.50 -16.92
N TYR A 332 -23.67 -9.16 -16.92
CA TYR A 332 -23.50 -10.49 -17.48
C TYR A 332 -24.43 -11.49 -16.80
N PHE A 333 -24.41 -11.59 -15.47
CA PHE A 333 -25.21 -12.60 -14.76
C PHE A 333 -26.71 -12.34 -14.87
N LEU A 334 -27.13 -11.07 -14.84
CA LEU A 334 -28.54 -10.70 -15.05
C LEU A 334 -29.05 -11.05 -16.46
N THR A 335 -28.19 -10.99 -17.47
CA THR A 335 -28.58 -11.17 -18.88
C THR A 335 -28.37 -12.62 -19.37
N ALA A 336 -27.29 -13.27 -18.94
CA ALA A 336 -26.89 -14.61 -19.39
C ALA A 336 -27.71 -15.73 -18.71
N MET A 337 -28.37 -15.43 -17.59
CA MET A 337 -29.18 -16.39 -16.85
C MET A 337 -30.66 -15.95 -16.74
N PRO A 338 -31.39 -15.82 -17.87
CA PRO A 338 -32.74 -15.24 -17.89
C PRO A 338 -33.79 -16.07 -17.13
N ASP A 339 -33.54 -17.38 -16.95
CA ASP A 339 -34.43 -18.26 -16.19
C ASP A 339 -34.23 -18.13 -14.67
N THR A 340 -33.18 -17.41 -14.22
CA THR A 340 -32.89 -17.20 -12.80
C THR A 340 -33.45 -15.87 -12.34
N VAL A 341 -34.18 -15.91 -11.24
CA VAL A 341 -34.74 -14.72 -10.63
C VAL A 341 -33.77 -14.20 -9.58
N PHE A 342 -33.09 -13.09 -9.88
CA PHE A 342 -32.14 -12.46 -8.97
C PHE A 342 -32.79 -11.38 -8.12
N ASP A 343 -32.55 -11.45 -6.81
CA ASP A 343 -32.48 -10.27 -5.95
C ASP A 343 -31.00 -9.85 -5.78
N GLN A 344 -30.76 -8.80 -5.01
CA GLN A 344 -29.42 -8.26 -4.83
C GLN A 344 -28.48 -9.28 -4.15
N ASP A 345 -28.92 -9.94 -3.06
CA ASP A 345 -28.10 -10.86 -2.28
C ASP A 345 -27.76 -12.14 -3.06
N LEU A 346 -28.71 -12.66 -3.85
CA LEU A 346 -28.48 -13.84 -4.67
C LEU A 346 -27.52 -13.55 -5.83
N LEU A 347 -27.62 -12.36 -6.44
CA LEU A 347 -26.72 -11.95 -7.52
C LEU A 347 -25.30 -11.76 -7.00
N ASP A 348 -25.17 -11.10 -5.86
CA ASP A 348 -23.91 -10.88 -5.16
C ASP A 348 -23.18 -12.19 -4.90
N LYS A 349 -23.84 -13.10 -4.19
CA LYS A 349 -23.31 -14.43 -3.90
C LYS A 349 -22.97 -15.21 -5.18
N LYS A 350 -23.79 -15.10 -6.23
CA LYS A 350 -23.54 -15.81 -7.48
C LYS A 350 -22.25 -15.34 -8.16
N ILE A 351 -21.94 -14.04 -8.06
CA ILE A 351 -20.72 -13.45 -8.59
C ILE A 351 -19.51 -13.87 -7.74
N GLU A 352 -19.64 -13.83 -6.41
CA GLU A 352 -18.60 -14.31 -5.48
C GLU A 352 -18.26 -15.79 -5.71
N ASP A 353 -19.28 -16.65 -5.76
CA ASP A 353 -19.13 -18.09 -6.03
C ASP A 353 -18.41 -18.31 -7.38
N TYR A 354 -18.76 -17.54 -8.43
CA TYR A 354 -18.09 -17.63 -9.73
C TYR A 354 -16.60 -17.25 -9.66
N ILE A 355 -16.27 -16.16 -8.95
CA ILE A 355 -14.89 -15.68 -8.84
C ILE A 355 -14.04 -16.66 -8.03
N GLU A 356 -14.59 -17.24 -6.97
CA GLU A 356 -13.93 -18.26 -6.19
C GLU A 356 -13.71 -19.55 -7.01
N GLU A 357 -14.75 -20.05 -7.69
CA GLU A 357 -14.65 -21.27 -8.51
C GLU A 357 -13.67 -21.13 -9.68
N LYS A 358 -13.67 -19.97 -10.34
CA LYS A 358 -12.87 -19.72 -11.56
C LYS A 358 -11.43 -19.32 -11.25
N TYR A 359 -11.22 -18.47 -10.24
CA TYR A 359 -9.92 -17.83 -9.97
C TYR A 359 -9.31 -18.26 -8.63
N GLY A 360 -10.05 -18.94 -7.75
CA GLY A 360 -9.57 -19.34 -6.43
C GLY A 360 -9.38 -18.15 -5.49
N VAL A 361 -10.19 -17.10 -5.65
CA VAL A 361 -10.14 -15.88 -4.84
C VAL A 361 -11.49 -15.66 -4.19
N THR A 362 -11.49 -15.57 -2.86
CA THR A 362 -12.68 -15.19 -2.10
C THR A 362 -12.73 -13.66 -1.94
N ILE A 363 -13.86 -13.04 -2.28
CA ILE A 363 -14.07 -11.58 -2.26
C ILE A 363 -15.40 -11.23 -1.59
N ASP A 364 -15.56 -9.97 -1.17
CA ASP A 364 -16.83 -9.33 -0.78
C ASP A 364 -17.26 -8.43 -1.95
N PHE A 365 -18.13 -8.91 -2.84
CA PHE A 365 -18.43 -8.18 -4.07
C PHE A 365 -19.31 -6.94 -3.79
N GLU A 366 -18.97 -5.78 -4.36
CA GLU A 366 -19.76 -4.57 -4.15
C GLU A 366 -20.94 -4.48 -5.14
N ILE A 367 -21.91 -5.40 -5.03
CA ILE A 367 -23.05 -5.48 -5.95
C ILE A 367 -23.86 -4.18 -6.03
N THR A 368 -23.95 -3.44 -4.93
CA THR A 368 -24.71 -2.18 -4.87
C THR A 368 -24.18 -1.20 -5.91
N ASP A 369 -22.87 -1.14 -6.09
CA ASP A 369 -22.23 -0.25 -7.04
C ASP A 369 -22.34 -0.75 -8.47
N GLY A 370 -22.22 -2.06 -8.71
CA GLY A 370 -22.52 -2.66 -10.01
C GLY A 370 -23.96 -2.33 -10.47
N LEU A 371 -24.94 -2.49 -9.58
CA LEU A 371 -26.35 -2.17 -9.88
C LEU A 371 -26.59 -0.67 -10.09
N ARG A 372 -26.00 0.19 -9.25
CA ARG A 372 -26.10 1.65 -9.41
C ARG A 372 -25.57 2.10 -10.78
N LYS A 373 -24.47 1.52 -11.25
CA LYS A 373 -23.89 1.81 -12.56
C LYS A 373 -24.81 1.40 -13.71
N LEU A 374 -25.44 0.22 -13.62
CA LEU A 374 -26.43 -0.20 -14.61
C LEU A 374 -27.70 0.66 -14.60
N ASP A 375 -28.09 1.17 -13.43
CA ASP A 375 -29.19 2.12 -13.28
C ASP A 375 -28.87 3.49 -13.89
N ASP A 376 -27.65 4.01 -13.66
CA ASP A 376 -27.13 5.25 -14.27
C ASP A 376 -27.09 5.16 -15.80
N CYS A 377 -26.86 3.95 -16.35
CA CYS A 377 -26.95 3.66 -17.77
C CYS A 377 -28.38 3.39 -18.26
N THR A 378 -29.41 3.44 -17.42
CA THR A 378 -30.80 3.09 -17.75
C THR A 378 -30.98 1.64 -18.27
N MET A 379 -30.05 0.76 -17.93
CA MET A 379 -30.05 -0.65 -18.33
C MET A 379 -30.71 -1.57 -17.29
N LEU A 380 -30.77 -1.14 -16.02
CA LEU A 380 -31.37 -1.90 -14.93
C LEU A 380 -32.89 -1.68 -14.86
N GLN A 381 -33.62 -2.76 -14.59
CA GLN A 381 -35.06 -2.75 -14.36
C GLN A 381 -35.36 -3.44 -13.02
N ARG A 382 -36.26 -2.84 -12.24
CA ARG A 382 -36.69 -3.36 -10.94
C ARG A 382 -38.19 -3.60 -10.96
N ASP A 383 -38.61 -4.83 -10.65
CA ASP A 383 -40.03 -5.14 -10.52
C ASP A 383 -40.60 -4.68 -9.18
N SER A 384 -41.93 -4.69 -9.05
CA SER A 384 -42.64 -4.31 -7.81
C SER A 384 -42.29 -5.17 -6.58
N SER A 385 -41.62 -6.30 -6.76
CA SER A 385 -41.19 -7.24 -5.71
C SER A 385 -39.69 -7.12 -5.39
N GLY A 386 -38.96 -6.19 -6.03
CA GLY A 386 -37.52 -5.99 -5.84
C GLY A 386 -36.63 -6.88 -6.70
N ARG A 387 -37.19 -7.63 -7.65
CA ARG A 387 -36.42 -8.48 -8.58
C ARG A 387 -35.72 -7.65 -9.63
N LEU A 388 -34.50 -8.07 -9.95
CA LEU A 388 -33.59 -7.37 -10.85
C LEU A 388 -33.60 -8.03 -12.23
N THR A 389 -33.80 -7.23 -13.26
CA THR A 389 -33.63 -7.64 -14.66
C THR A 389 -32.89 -6.56 -15.43
N THR A 390 -32.29 -6.91 -16.56
CA THR A 390 -31.61 -5.98 -17.45
C THR A 390 -32.26 -5.96 -18.83
N VAL A 391 -31.98 -4.90 -19.59
CA VAL A 391 -32.21 -4.89 -21.04
C VAL A 391 -31.37 -5.98 -21.72
N ASP A 392 -31.84 -6.52 -22.84
CA ASP A 392 -31.09 -7.51 -23.61
C ASP A 392 -29.82 -6.92 -24.27
N PHE A 393 -28.94 -7.77 -24.81
CA PHE A 393 -27.69 -7.35 -25.44
C PHE A 393 -27.87 -6.35 -26.60
N LYS A 394 -28.96 -6.43 -27.36
CA LYS A 394 -29.17 -5.51 -28.50
C LYS A 394 -29.58 -4.14 -28.00
N GLU A 395 -30.47 -4.10 -27.02
CA GLU A 395 -30.93 -2.86 -26.41
C GLU A 395 -29.85 -2.21 -25.55
N ALA A 396 -29.06 -3.00 -24.80
CA ALA A 396 -27.88 -2.52 -24.09
C ALA A 396 -26.92 -1.76 -25.02
N LEU A 397 -26.58 -2.36 -26.16
CA LEU A 397 -25.69 -1.71 -27.13
C LEU A 397 -26.31 -0.42 -27.70
N ARG A 398 -27.63 -0.39 -27.93
CA ARG A 398 -28.33 0.82 -28.37
C ARG A 398 -28.22 1.95 -27.34
N VAL A 399 -28.50 1.64 -26.07
CA VAL A 399 -28.46 2.59 -24.96
C VAL A 399 -27.04 3.12 -24.75
N LEU A 400 -26.02 2.25 -24.77
CA LEU A 400 -24.63 2.68 -24.58
C LEU A 400 -24.11 3.56 -25.72
N ASN A 401 -24.52 3.30 -26.98
CA ASN A 401 -24.20 4.20 -28.09
C ASN A 401 -24.86 5.57 -27.92
N GLU A 402 -26.13 5.60 -27.51
CA GLU A 402 -26.85 6.85 -27.25
C GLU A 402 -26.19 7.65 -26.12
N MET A 403 -25.75 6.98 -25.04
CA MET A 403 -24.99 7.62 -23.97
C MET A 403 -23.65 8.17 -24.46
N TRP A 404 -22.94 7.42 -25.30
CA TRP A 404 -21.66 7.85 -25.86
C TRP A 404 -21.82 9.12 -26.71
N ASP A 405 -22.81 9.13 -27.61
CA ASP A 405 -23.08 10.26 -28.50
C ASP A 405 -23.43 11.53 -27.69
N ASN A 406 -24.21 11.40 -26.62
CA ASN A 406 -24.63 12.52 -25.77
C ASN A 406 -23.57 12.98 -24.75
N MET A 407 -22.41 12.32 -24.63
CA MET A 407 -21.45 12.61 -23.55
C MET A 407 -20.72 13.97 -23.67
N TYR A 408 -20.74 14.56 -24.86
CA TYR A 408 -20.08 15.82 -25.19
C TYR A 408 -21.03 16.91 -25.72
N ASP A 409 -22.32 16.59 -25.84
CA ASP A 409 -23.39 17.56 -26.11
C ASP A 409 -23.77 18.30 -24.82
#